data_AF-A0A2Z5QY16-F1
#
_entry.id   AF-A0A2Z5QY16-F1
#
_cell.length_a   1.000
_cell.length_b   1.000
_cell.length_c   1.000
_cell.angle_alpha   90.00
_cell.angle_beta   90.00
_cell.angle_gamma   90.00
#
_symmetry.space_group_name_H-M   'P 1'
#
loop_
_entity.id
_entity.type
_entity.pdbx_description
1 polymer ?
#
loop_
_entity_poly.entity_id
_entity_poly.type
_entity_poly.pdbx_seq_one_letter_code
_entity_poly.pdbx_strand_id
1 'polypeptide(L)'
;MPTKAKNGKALLIVESPSKVKTISGYLGGEFLVDSSMGHIRDLPQPSELPENLKKGPVGKFAVNIDDDFDPYYVVNPDKKKKVAELKRKLKDVDALYLATDGDREGEAIAWHLKEVLKPKVPVYRMTFPEITREAIERAFGNCAILTCTWSMPKKPAVSLTVSTVTKSHPCSGARSAAGYLRAVYSP
;
A
#
# COMPACT_ATOMS: atom_id res chain seq x y z
N MET A 1 11.77 -19.99 15.23
CA MET A 1 11.14 -19.74 13.92
C MET A 1 9.80 -19.07 14.17
N PRO A 2 9.49 -17.90 13.59
CA PRO A 2 8.28 -17.17 13.94
C PRO A 2 7.05 -17.95 13.47
N THR A 3 6.25 -18.35 14.46
CA THR A 3 4.84 -18.75 14.44
C THR A 3 4.36 -19.72 13.35
N LYS A 4 4.07 -20.95 13.81
CA LYS A 4 3.21 -21.94 13.17
C LYS A 4 1.89 -21.31 12.69
N ALA A 5 1.88 -21.06 11.40
CA ALA A 5 0.75 -20.82 10.51
C ALA A 5 -0.36 -21.90 10.67
N LYS A 6 -1.67 -21.58 10.54
CA LYS A 6 -2.77 -22.58 10.51
C LYS A 6 -2.57 -23.67 9.45
N ASN A 7 -1.93 -23.34 8.32
CA ASN A 7 -1.51 -24.29 7.29
C ASN A 7 0.00 -24.61 7.33
N GLY A 8 0.73 -24.07 8.30
CA GLY A 8 2.18 -24.24 8.43
C GLY A 8 3.03 -23.51 7.38
N LYS A 9 2.43 -22.71 6.49
CA LYS A 9 3.14 -22.08 5.35
C LYS A 9 3.11 -20.56 5.40
N ALA A 10 4.27 -19.95 5.19
CA ALA A 10 4.43 -18.51 5.02
C ALA A 10 4.87 -18.17 3.59
N LEU A 11 4.41 -17.03 3.05
CA LEU A 11 4.84 -16.53 1.75
C LEU A 11 5.99 -15.54 1.95
N LEU A 12 7.13 -15.80 1.33
CA LEU A 12 8.28 -14.91 1.30
C LEU A 12 8.46 -14.37 -0.12
N ILE A 13 8.39 -13.05 -0.27
CA ILE A 13 8.55 -12.36 -1.55
C ILE A 13 9.90 -11.67 -1.58
N VAL A 14 10.69 -11.98 -2.61
CA VAL A 14 11.95 -11.30 -2.94
C VAL A 14 11.82 -10.51 -4.22
N GLU A 15 12.77 -9.63 -4.50
CA GLU A 15 12.75 -8.83 -5.72
C GLU A 15 13.05 -9.66 -6.98
N SER A 16 14.12 -10.46 -6.94
CA SER A 16 14.70 -11.11 -8.11
C SER A 16 14.48 -12.63 -8.13
N PRO A 17 14.16 -13.24 -9.29
CA PRO A 17 13.99 -14.69 -9.43
C PRO A 17 15.24 -15.51 -9.06
N SER A 18 16.42 -14.92 -9.23
CA SER A 18 17.70 -15.55 -8.85
C SER A 18 17.77 -15.83 -7.36
N LYS A 19 17.29 -14.89 -6.52
CA LYS A 19 17.27 -15.02 -5.06
C LYS A 19 16.30 -16.12 -4.59
N VAL A 20 15.21 -16.35 -5.33
CA VAL A 20 14.18 -17.36 -4.99
C VAL A 20 14.82 -18.74 -4.86
N LYS A 21 15.60 -19.17 -5.86
CA LYS A 21 16.18 -20.52 -5.88
C LYS A 21 17.09 -20.75 -4.67
N THR A 22 17.96 -19.77 -4.38
CA THR A 22 18.91 -19.85 -3.27
C THR A 22 18.18 -19.89 -1.92
N ILE A 23 17.22 -18.97 -1.70
CA ILE A 23 16.49 -18.87 -0.43
C ILE A 23 15.56 -20.07 -0.22
N SER A 24 14.92 -20.58 -1.29
CA SER A 24 14.11 -21.80 -1.20
C SER A 24 14.93 -23.03 -0.79
N GLY A 25 16.21 -23.08 -1.20
CA GLY A 25 17.12 -24.14 -0.78
C GLY A 25 17.45 -24.10 0.71
N TYR A 26 17.43 -22.93 1.33
CA TYR A 26 17.72 -22.77 2.75
C TYR A 26 16.49 -22.94 3.65
N LEU A 27 15.32 -22.45 3.24
CA LEU A 27 14.11 -22.43 4.06
C LEU A 27 13.25 -23.71 3.98
N GLY A 28 13.46 -24.54 2.97
CA GLY A 28 12.74 -25.80 2.81
C GLY A 28 11.24 -25.61 2.53
N GLY A 29 10.45 -26.66 2.79
CA GLY A 29 9.03 -26.74 2.38
C GLY A 29 8.03 -25.95 3.23
N GLU A 30 8.47 -25.35 4.34
CA GLU A 30 7.62 -24.54 5.22
C GLU A 30 7.41 -23.11 4.68
N PHE A 31 8.23 -22.67 3.74
CA PHE A 31 8.13 -21.35 3.12
C PHE A 31 7.84 -21.46 1.63
N LEU A 32 6.82 -20.74 1.17
CA LEU A 32 6.60 -20.48 -0.24
C LEU A 32 7.43 -19.26 -0.61
N VAL A 33 8.50 -19.46 -1.38
CA VAL A 33 9.34 -18.35 -1.85
C VAL A 33 8.96 -17.99 -3.27
N ASP A 34 8.69 -16.71 -3.52
CA ASP A 34 8.38 -16.18 -4.86
C ASP A 34 9.06 -14.82 -5.08
N SER A 35 9.09 -14.36 -6.34
CA SER A 35 9.66 -13.06 -6.68
C SER A 35 8.62 -12.09 -7.22
N SER A 36 8.78 -10.80 -6.92
CA SER A 36 7.99 -9.72 -7.54
C SER A 36 8.42 -9.44 -8.99
N MET A 37 9.58 -9.95 -9.41
CA MET A 37 10.23 -9.66 -10.69
C MET A 37 10.48 -8.15 -10.84
N GLY A 38 11.08 -7.53 -9.81
CA GLY A 38 11.33 -6.09 -9.72
C GLY A 38 10.09 -5.27 -9.32
N HIS A 39 10.05 -4.00 -9.75
CA HIS A 39 8.95 -3.05 -9.47
C HIS A 39 7.62 -3.48 -10.06
N ILE A 40 6.57 -3.64 -9.24
CA ILE A 40 5.24 -4.04 -9.73
C ILE A 40 4.37 -2.86 -10.18
N ARG A 41 4.69 -1.65 -9.73
CA ARG A 41 4.02 -0.41 -10.05
C ARG A 41 5.04 0.60 -10.53
N ASP A 42 4.60 1.47 -11.41
CA ASP A 42 5.38 2.60 -11.88
C ASP A 42 4.47 3.80 -12.15
N LEU A 43 5.07 4.96 -12.37
CA LEU A 43 4.38 6.12 -12.90
C LEU A 43 4.04 5.83 -14.38
N PRO A 44 2.75 5.89 -14.76
CA PRO A 44 2.37 5.70 -16.15
C PRO A 44 2.92 6.82 -17.02
N GLN A 45 3.25 6.49 -18.27
CA GLN A 45 3.51 7.54 -19.25
C GLN A 45 2.21 8.32 -19.53
N PRO A 46 2.29 9.61 -19.93
CA PRO A 46 1.09 10.37 -20.29
C PRO A 46 0.23 9.69 -21.36
N SER A 47 0.83 8.89 -22.25
CA SER A 47 0.15 8.07 -23.25
C SER A 47 -0.71 6.95 -22.63
N GLU A 48 -0.27 6.39 -21.51
CA GLU A 48 -0.87 5.25 -20.80
C GLU A 48 -1.93 5.66 -19.78
N LEU A 49 -2.06 6.96 -19.51
CA LEU A 49 -3.11 7.48 -18.63
C LEU A 49 -4.50 7.30 -19.25
N PRO A 50 -5.52 6.92 -18.46
CA PRO A 50 -6.89 6.88 -18.93
C PRO A 50 -7.39 8.29 -19.24
N GLU A 51 -8.29 8.42 -20.21
CA GLU A 51 -8.70 9.72 -20.78
C GLU A 51 -9.28 10.69 -19.75
N ASN A 52 -9.89 10.16 -18.69
CA ASN A 52 -10.41 10.93 -17.57
C ASN A 52 -9.31 11.58 -16.71
N LEU A 53 -8.13 10.98 -16.65
CA LEU A 53 -6.98 11.51 -15.89
C LEU A 53 -6.03 12.34 -16.75
N LYS A 54 -6.03 12.15 -18.08
CA LYS A 54 -5.25 12.97 -19.04
C LYS A 54 -5.60 14.46 -18.99
N LYS A 55 -6.86 14.79 -18.68
CA LYS A 55 -7.33 16.19 -18.54
C LYS A 55 -7.21 16.72 -17.12
N GLY A 56 -6.78 15.89 -16.16
CA GLY A 56 -6.64 16.25 -14.74
C GLY A 56 -5.23 16.69 -14.36
N PRO A 57 -5.00 16.98 -13.06
CA PRO A 57 -3.73 17.52 -12.57
C PRO A 57 -2.55 16.54 -12.72
N VAL A 58 -2.82 15.24 -12.78
CA VAL A 58 -1.83 14.18 -13.02
C VAL A 58 -1.51 13.94 -14.50
N GLY A 59 -2.20 14.62 -15.44
CA GLY A 59 -2.18 14.29 -16.86
C GLY A 59 -0.83 14.42 -17.58
N LYS A 60 0.07 15.27 -17.07
CA LYS A 60 1.39 15.54 -17.69
C LYS A 60 2.55 14.78 -17.05
N PHE A 61 2.53 14.61 -15.74
CA PHE A 61 3.67 14.08 -14.98
C PHE A 61 3.32 12.85 -14.14
N ALA A 62 2.07 12.36 -14.22
CA ALA A 62 1.53 11.33 -13.33
C ALA A 62 1.63 11.66 -11.83
N VAL A 63 1.95 12.90 -11.49
CA VAL A 63 2.08 13.44 -10.13
C VAL A 63 1.17 14.64 -10.02
N ASN A 64 0.37 14.69 -8.96
CA ASN A 64 -0.53 15.80 -8.70
C ASN A 64 0.21 16.93 -7.99
N ILE A 65 0.68 17.92 -8.74
CA ILE A 65 1.42 19.07 -8.18
C ILE A 65 0.53 19.91 -7.25
N ASP A 66 -0.78 19.89 -7.47
CA ASP A 66 -1.75 20.70 -6.72
C ASP A 66 -2.25 20.01 -5.43
N ASP A 67 -1.91 18.74 -5.20
CA ASP A 67 -2.33 17.93 -4.05
C ASP A 67 -1.11 17.19 -3.47
N ASP A 68 -0.26 17.90 -2.73
CA ASP A 68 0.89 17.37 -1.98
C ASP A 68 1.82 16.43 -2.79
N PHE A 69 1.93 16.64 -4.11
CA PHE A 69 2.69 15.79 -5.02
C PHE A 69 2.22 14.31 -5.01
N ASP A 70 0.91 14.06 -4.82
CA ASP A 70 0.35 12.71 -4.77
C ASP A 70 0.60 11.96 -6.11
N PRO A 71 1.39 10.86 -6.10
CA PRO A 71 1.73 10.14 -7.32
C PRO A 71 0.62 9.14 -7.71
N TYR A 72 0.26 9.14 -8.99
CA TYR A 72 -0.66 8.14 -9.53
C TYR A 72 0.12 6.92 -10.05
N TYR A 73 0.14 5.85 -9.25
CA TYR A 73 0.80 4.60 -9.63
C TYR A 73 -0.12 3.65 -10.40
N VAL A 74 0.40 3.06 -11.48
CA VAL A 74 -0.28 2.02 -12.25
C VAL A 74 0.49 0.71 -12.17
N VAL A 75 -0.24 -0.41 -12.09
CA VAL A 75 0.36 -1.75 -12.18
C VAL A 75 0.70 -2.04 -13.63
N ASN A 76 1.98 -2.33 -13.89
CA ASN A 76 2.46 -2.66 -15.22
C ASN A 76 1.65 -3.86 -15.79
N PRO A 77 1.12 -3.77 -17.03
CA PRO A 77 0.30 -4.81 -17.63
C PRO A 77 0.95 -6.20 -17.62
N ASP A 78 2.26 -6.28 -17.83
CA ASP A 78 3.00 -7.54 -17.87
C ASP A 78 3.05 -8.22 -16.49
N LYS A 79 3.02 -7.41 -15.43
CA LYS A 79 3.10 -7.87 -14.04
C LYS A 79 1.74 -8.16 -13.42
N LYS A 80 0.63 -7.86 -14.10
CA LYS A 80 -0.73 -8.16 -13.61
C LYS A 80 -0.95 -9.64 -13.34
N LYS A 81 -0.42 -10.53 -14.19
CA LYS A 81 -0.51 -11.99 -14.00
C LYS A 81 0.22 -12.41 -12.72
N LYS A 82 1.43 -11.88 -12.50
CA LYS A 82 2.22 -12.15 -11.29
C LYS A 82 1.54 -11.63 -10.03
N VAL A 83 0.98 -10.42 -10.06
CA VAL A 83 0.18 -9.88 -8.95
C VAL A 83 -1.02 -10.78 -8.63
N ALA A 84 -1.73 -11.27 -9.65
CA ALA A 84 -2.85 -12.19 -9.45
C ALA A 84 -2.41 -13.53 -8.84
N GLU A 85 -1.25 -14.06 -9.25
CA GLU A 85 -0.65 -15.26 -8.67
C GLU A 85 -0.27 -15.05 -7.19
N LEU A 86 0.42 -13.96 -6.87
CA LEU A 86 0.80 -13.60 -5.50
C LEU A 86 -0.44 -13.45 -4.60
N LYS A 87 -1.50 -12.80 -5.11
CA LYS A 87 -2.78 -12.69 -4.40
C LYS A 87 -3.47 -14.03 -4.15
N ARG A 88 -3.28 -15.01 -5.03
CA ARG A 88 -3.80 -16.37 -4.80
C ARG A 88 -3.02 -17.06 -3.70
N LYS A 89 -1.68 -17.09 -3.79
CA LYS A 89 -0.79 -17.68 -2.76
C LYS A 89 -1.01 -17.07 -1.38
N LEU A 90 -1.26 -15.76 -1.33
CA LEU A 90 -1.51 -15.02 -0.10
C LEU A 90 -2.77 -15.47 0.66
N LYS A 91 -3.72 -16.15 0.00
CA LYS A 91 -4.92 -16.68 0.66
C LYS A 91 -4.65 -17.97 1.44
N ASP A 92 -3.61 -18.71 1.05
CA ASP A 92 -3.33 -20.05 1.56
C ASP A 92 -2.24 -20.05 2.66
N VAL A 93 -1.64 -18.88 2.93
CA VAL A 93 -0.58 -18.67 3.91
C VAL A 93 -1.08 -17.85 5.09
N ASP A 94 -0.40 -17.97 6.22
CA ASP A 94 -0.76 -17.27 7.44
C ASP A 94 0.07 -16.01 7.71
N ALA A 95 1.18 -15.84 6.98
CA ALA A 95 2.07 -14.69 7.11
C ALA A 95 2.72 -14.34 5.77
N LEU A 96 2.98 -13.05 5.57
CA LEU A 96 3.71 -12.51 4.43
C LEU A 96 5.03 -11.91 4.90
N TYR A 97 6.14 -12.38 4.35
CA TYR A 97 7.48 -11.83 4.55
C TYR A 97 7.93 -11.09 3.30
N LEU A 98 8.27 -9.81 3.45
CA LEU A 98 8.83 -8.98 2.40
C LEU A 98 10.34 -8.91 2.58
N ALA A 99 11.05 -9.68 1.75
CA ALA A 99 12.49 -9.89 1.75
C ALA A 99 13.17 -9.12 0.61
N THR A 100 12.83 -7.83 0.48
CA THR A 100 13.49 -6.90 -0.45
C THR A 100 14.78 -6.36 0.15
N ASP A 101 15.63 -5.77 -0.69
CA ASP A 101 16.91 -5.23 -0.24
C ASP A 101 16.73 -4.11 0.78
N GLY A 102 17.72 -3.90 1.65
CA GLY A 102 17.64 -2.96 2.78
C GLY A 102 17.83 -1.49 2.43
N ASP A 103 17.76 -1.15 1.14
CA ASP A 103 17.93 0.20 0.65
C ASP A 103 16.58 0.90 0.37
N ARG A 104 16.67 2.13 -0.13
CA ARG A 104 15.49 2.96 -0.45
C ARG A 104 14.61 2.31 -1.52
N GLU A 105 15.21 1.62 -2.49
CA GLU A 105 14.49 0.99 -3.59
C GLU A 105 13.73 -0.23 -3.09
N GLY A 106 14.38 -1.09 -2.32
CA GLY A 106 13.76 -2.25 -1.70
C GLY A 106 12.61 -1.88 -0.77
N GLU A 107 12.69 -0.76 -0.05
CA GLU A 107 11.57 -0.27 0.76
C GLU A 107 10.39 0.22 -0.08
N ALA A 108 10.66 0.94 -1.17
CA ALA A 108 9.61 1.34 -2.12
C ALA A 108 8.92 0.11 -2.74
N ILE A 109 9.67 -0.92 -3.11
CA ILE A 109 9.12 -2.18 -3.64
C ILE A 109 8.26 -2.89 -2.58
N ALA A 110 8.73 -2.99 -1.34
CA ALA A 110 7.98 -3.59 -0.24
C ALA A 110 6.67 -2.84 0.02
N TRP A 111 6.71 -1.51 0.03
CA TRP A 111 5.53 -0.66 0.16
C TRP A 111 4.57 -0.88 -1.01
N HIS A 112 5.07 -0.90 -2.25
CA HIS A 112 4.23 -1.13 -3.42
C HIS A 112 3.54 -2.50 -3.38
N LEU A 113 4.26 -3.56 -2.98
CA LEU A 113 3.70 -4.89 -2.80
C LEU A 113 2.59 -4.89 -1.76
N LYS A 114 2.80 -4.26 -0.60
CA LYS A 114 1.78 -4.16 0.45
C LYS A 114 0.51 -3.48 -0.06
N GLU A 115 0.64 -2.34 -0.73
CA GLU A 115 -0.49 -1.57 -1.27
C GLU A 115 -1.27 -2.31 -2.36
N VAL A 116 -0.58 -3.07 -3.21
CA VAL A 116 -1.24 -3.81 -4.30
C VAL A 116 -1.87 -5.10 -3.81
N LEU A 117 -1.18 -5.83 -2.94
CA LEU A 117 -1.63 -7.13 -2.43
C LEU A 117 -2.71 -7.00 -1.36
N LYS A 118 -2.69 -5.92 -0.56
CA LYS A 118 -3.61 -5.66 0.56
C LYS A 118 -3.81 -6.90 1.45
N PRO A 119 -2.72 -7.44 2.02
CA PRO A 119 -2.76 -8.64 2.84
C PRO A 119 -3.69 -8.47 4.04
N LYS A 120 -4.46 -9.51 4.35
CA LYS A 120 -5.23 -9.64 5.61
C LYS A 120 -4.42 -10.34 6.71
N VAL A 121 -3.31 -10.96 6.31
CA VAL A 121 -2.36 -11.67 7.18
C VAL A 121 -1.29 -10.70 7.69
N PRO A 122 -0.63 -11.01 8.82
CA PRO A 122 0.51 -10.23 9.29
C PRO A 122 1.59 -10.12 8.21
N VAL A 123 2.12 -8.90 8.07
CA VAL A 123 3.19 -8.57 7.13
C VAL A 123 4.46 -8.24 7.91
N TYR A 124 5.52 -8.94 7.56
CA TYR A 124 6.81 -8.87 8.18
C TYR A 124 7.83 -8.32 7.19
N ARG A 125 8.67 -7.41 7.66
CA ARG A 125 9.81 -6.89 6.88
C ARG A 125 11.05 -7.64 7.29
N MET A 126 11.76 -8.16 6.30
CA MET A 126 13.03 -8.84 6.52
C MET A 126 14.09 -8.28 5.59
N THR A 127 15.19 -7.81 6.13
CA THR A 127 16.37 -7.38 5.38
C THR A 127 17.54 -8.29 5.74
N PHE A 128 18.38 -8.60 4.75
CA PHE A 128 19.64 -9.28 4.97
C PHE A 128 20.68 -8.65 4.03
N PRO A 129 21.87 -8.30 4.55
CA PRO A 129 22.93 -7.71 3.72
C PRO A 129 23.57 -8.73 2.77
N GLU A 130 23.42 -10.02 3.06
CA GLU A 130 24.03 -11.13 2.32
C GLU A 130 23.06 -12.29 2.18
N ILE A 131 23.18 -13.06 1.09
CA ILE A 131 22.33 -14.23 0.81
C ILE A 131 23.04 -15.49 1.33
N THR A 132 23.21 -15.57 2.65
CA THR A 132 23.75 -16.74 3.36
C THR A 132 22.68 -17.35 4.26
N ARG A 133 22.82 -18.64 4.59
CA ARG A 133 21.87 -19.34 5.46
C ARG A 133 21.81 -18.66 6.83
N GLU A 134 22.96 -18.32 7.38
CA GLU A 134 23.12 -17.71 8.70
C GLU A 134 22.51 -16.31 8.73
N ALA A 135 22.69 -15.52 7.67
CA ALA A 135 22.08 -14.19 7.59
C ALA A 135 20.56 -14.25 7.55
N ILE A 136 20.00 -15.20 6.81
CA ILE A 136 18.55 -15.39 6.72
C ILE A 136 17.99 -15.85 8.07
N GLU A 137 18.63 -16.82 8.72
CA GLU A 137 18.23 -17.29 10.06
C GLU A 137 18.29 -16.15 11.10
N ARG A 138 19.34 -15.32 11.08
CA ARG A 138 19.43 -14.10 11.91
C ARG A 138 18.30 -13.12 11.60
N ALA A 139 17.99 -12.93 10.33
CA ALA A 139 16.94 -12.00 9.90
C ALA A 139 15.55 -12.45 10.37
N PHE A 140 15.27 -13.76 10.44
CA PHE A 140 14.06 -14.28 11.08
C PHE A 140 14.01 -14.03 12.60
N GLY A 141 15.16 -14.02 13.28
CA GLY A 141 15.25 -13.66 14.70
C GLY A 141 15.00 -12.18 14.98
N ASN A 142 15.36 -11.31 14.04
CA ASN A 142 15.25 -9.85 14.16
C ASN A 142 14.14 -9.24 13.29
N CYS A 143 13.18 -10.05 12.87
CA CYS A 143 12.17 -9.62 11.91
C CYS A 143 11.22 -8.59 12.52
N ALA A 144 11.14 -7.40 11.92
CA ALA A 144 10.24 -6.35 12.35
C ALA A 144 8.88 -6.50 11.65
N ILE A 145 7.78 -6.29 12.38
CA ILE A 145 6.47 -6.13 11.74
C ILE A 145 6.56 -4.89 10.86
N LEU A 146 6.18 -5.00 9.58
CA LEU A 146 6.12 -3.86 8.66
C LEU A 146 4.93 -2.97 9.04
N THR A 147 5.04 -2.33 10.19
CA THR A 147 4.19 -1.22 10.63
C THR A 147 4.68 0.04 9.91
N CYS A 148 4.55 0.03 8.58
CA CYS A 148 4.48 1.29 7.84
C CYS A 148 3.15 1.96 8.25
N THR A 149 3.11 2.49 9.47
CA THR A 149 2.20 3.58 9.85
C THR A 149 2.92 4.84 9.42
N TRP A 150 2.98 5.05 8.11
CA TRP A 150 3.09 6.42 7.63
C TRP A 150 1.77 7.06 8.06
N SER A 151 1.80 7.74 9.21
CA SER A 151 0.71 8.57 9.66
C SER A 151 0.60 9.72 8.67
N MET A 152 -0.06 9.48 7.54
CA MET A 152 -0.69 10.57 6.81
C MET A 152 -1.47 11.38 7.84
N PRO A 153 -1.23 12.70 7.98
CA PRO A 153 -2.07 13.51 8.83
C PRO A 153 -3.50 13.27 8.36
N LYS A 154 -4.32 12.67 9.24
CA LYS A 154 -5.74 12.50 8.91
C LYS A 154 -6.26 13.87 8.56
N LYS A 155 -6.76 14.04 7.33
CA LYS A 155 -7.49 15.24 6.93
C LYS A 155 -8.40 15.61 8.10
N PRO A 156 -8.31 16.83 8.66
CA PRO A 156 -9.15 17.20 9.78
C PRO A 156 -10.59 16.92 9.33
N ALA A 157 -11.28 16.07 10.10
CA ALA A 157 -12.68 15.82 9.85
C ALA A 157 -13.39 17.17 9.93
N VAL A 158 -13.79 17.70 8.78
CA VAL A 158 -14.65 18.87 8.72
C VAL A 158 -15.97 18.43 9.34
N SER A 159 -16.10 18.68 10.64
CA SER A 159 -17.36 18.60 11.37
C SER A 159 -18.27 19.66 10.76
N LEU A 160 -19.10 19.25 9.81
CA LEU A 160 -20.25 20.02 9.35
C LEU A 160 -21.26 20.09 10.50
N THR A 161 -21.06 21.02 11.42
CA THR A 161 -22.06 21.34 12.43
C THR A 161 -23.12 22.21 11.77
N VAL A 162 -24.24 21.59 11.37
CA VAL A 162 -25.42 22.32 10.91
C VAL A 162 -26.00 23.06 12.11
N SER A 163 -25.63 24.33 12.28
CA SER A 163 -26.26 25.21 13.25
C SER A 163 -27.54 25.77 12.62
N THR A 164 -28.69 25.25 13.02
CA THR A 164 -29.98 25.85 12.69
C THR A 164 -30.12 27.16 13.45
N VAL A 165 -29.80 28.28 12.80
CA VAL A 165 -30.11 29.61 13.33
C VAL A 165 -31.62 29.84 13.17
N THR A 166 -32.38 29.59 14.22
CA THR A 166 -33.74 30.10 14.34
C THR A 166 -33.67 31.60 14.59
N LYS A 167 -33.84 32.39 13.51
CA LYS A 167 -34.12 33.82 13.66
C LYS A 167 -35.51 33.95 14.28
N SER A 168 -35.58 34.23 15.58
CA SER A 168 -36.75 34.83 16.18
C SER A 168 -36.75 36.33 15.84
N HIS A 169 -37.66 36.75 14.97
CA HIS A 169 -38.12 38.13 14.90
C HIS A 169 -39.66 38.10 14.83
N PRO A 170 -40.33 39.04 15.52
CA PRO A 170 -41.78 39.03 15.66
C PRO A 170 -42.43 39.52 14.36
N CYS A 171 -43.73 39.21 14.22
CA CYS A 171 -44.66 39.70 13.21
C CYS A 171 -44.85 38.87 11.92
N SER A 172 -46.04 38.24 11.89
CA SER A 172 -46.92 37.93 10.77
C SER A 172 -46.38 37.24 9.51
N GLY A 173 -46.93 36.04 9.26
CA GLY A 173 -47.41 35.64 7.94
C GLY A 173 -46.37 35.27 6.89
N ALA A 174 -46.18 33.96 6.72
CA ALA A 174 -45.58 33.27 5.57
C ALA A 174 -44.10 33.58 5.27
N ARG A 175 -43.24 32.54 5.27
CA ARG A 175 -42.09 32.44 4.34
C ARG A 175 -41.43 31.06 4.28
N SER A 176 -41.07 30.73 3.05
CA SER A 176 -40.35 29.54 2.57
C SER A 176 -38.95 29.41 3.18
N ALA A 177 -38.52 28.19 3.45
CA ALA A 177 -37.18 27.87 3.97
C ALA A 177 -36.15 27.81 2.82
N ALA A 178 -35.38 28.89 2.63
CA ALA A 178 -34.16 28.85 1.84
C ALA A 178 -32.97 28.66 2.78
N GLY A 179 -32.45 27.42 2.87
CA GLY A 179 -31.22 27.12 3.60
C GLY A 179 -29.99 27.51 2.78
N TYR A 180 -29.11 28.33 3.34
CA TYR A 180 -27.79 28.62 2.77
C TYR A 180 -26.72 27.94 3.64
N LEU A 181 -25.95 27.04 3.04
CA LEU A 181 -24.78 26.41 3.68
C LEU A 181 -23.63 27.40 3.67
N ARG A 182 -23.20 27.87 4.84
CA ARG A 182 -21.97 28.64 5.01
C ARG A 182 -20.95 27.75 5.71
N ALA A 183 -19.92 27.34 5.00
CA ALA A 183 -18.77 26.65 5.59
C ALA A 183 -17.99 27.67 6.44
N VAL A 184 -17.90 27.42 7.74
CA VAL A 184 -17.08 28.22 8.65
C VAL A 184 -15.79 27.44 8.90
N TYR A 185 -14.66 28.02 8.51
CA TYR A 185 -13.34 27.54 8.90
C TYR A 185 -13.01 28.15 10.27
N SER A 186 -12.79 27.31 11.29
CA SER A 186 -12.14 27.76 12.54
C SER A 186 -10.62 27.68 12.36
N PRO A 187 -9.86 28.65 12.91
CA PRO A 187 -8.41 28.68 12.85
C PRO A 187 -7.75 27.53 13.61
#